data_AF-A0A1Q7V0D9-F1
#
_entry.id   AF-A0A1Q7V0D9-F1
#
_cell.length_a   1.000
_cell.length_b   1.000
_cell.length_c   1.000
_cell.angle_alpha   90.00
_cell.angle_beta   90.00
_cell.angle_gamma   90.00
#
_symmetry.space_group_name_H-M   'P 1'
#
loop_
_entity.id
_entity.type
_entity.pdbx_description
1 polymer ?
#
loop_
_entity_poly.entity_id
_entity_poly.type
_entity_poly.pdbx_seq_one_letter_code
_entity_poly.pdbx_strand_id
1 'polypeptide(L)' 'MSLKGFHIVFIIFSTLLALGVGLWCVWVDLVEGAPIYLAGAIASFVAAVALIVYGVWFYRKMKRLRIIT' A
#
# COMPACT_ATOMS: atom_id res chain seq x y z
N MET A 1 19.85 -13.14 0.73
CA MET A 1 18.44 -13.15 0.27
C MET A 1 18.34 -12.38 -1.03
N SER A 2 17.46 -12.78 -1.96
CA SER A 2 17.27 -12.00 -3.18
C SER A 2 16.59 -10.68 -2.80
N LEU A 3 17.19 -9.55 -3.15
CA LEU A 3 16.67 -8.19 -2.90
C LEU A 3 15.20 -8.04 -3.35
N LYS A 4 14.80 -8.85 -4.32
CA LYS A 4 13.48 -8.90 -4.95
C LYS A 4 12.40 -9.47 -4.04
N GLY A 5 12.72 -10.54 -3.31
CA GLY A 5 11.79 -11.15 -2.35
C GLY A 5 11.49 -10.20 -1.20
N PHE A 6 12.54 -9.56 -0.67
CA PHE A 6 12.40 -8.52 0.35
C PHE A 6 11.53 -7.35 -0.15
N HIS A 7 11.74 -6.89 -1.39
CA HIS A 7 10.98 -5.77 -1.95
C HIS A 7 9.49 -6.07 -2.09
N ILE A 8 9.11 -7.27 -2.53
CA ILE A 8 7.70 -7.67 -2.61
C ILE A 8 7.07 -7.74 -1.21
N VAL A 9 7.78 -8.36 -0.27
CA VAL A 9 7.31 -8.45 1.12
C VAL A 9 7.10 -7.06 1.71
N PHE A 10 8.04 -6.14 1.48
CA PHE A 10 7.93 -4.75 1.88
C PHE A 10 6.68 -4.07 1.29
N ILE A 11 6.44 -4.20 -0.02
CA ILE A 11 5.23 -3.63 -0.67
C ILE A 11 3.95 -4.18 -0.03
N ILE A 12 3.89 -5.48 0.27
CA ILE A 12 2.73 -6.10 0.91
C ILE A 12 2.49 -5.49 2.30
N PHE A 13 3.52 -5.43 3.15
CA PHE A 13 3.40 -4.85 4.49
C PHE A 13 3.05 -3.36 4.43
N SER A 14 3.66 -2.58 3.55
CA SER A 14 3.31 -1.16 3.36
C SER A 14 1.88 -0.97 2.89
N THR A 15 1.38 -1.85 2.01
CA THR A 15 -0.02 -1.80 1.55
C THR A 15 -0.99 -2.10 2.68
N LEU A 16 -0.74 -3.15 3.46
CA LEU A 16 -1.55 -3.50 4.63
C LEU A 16 -1.53 -2.39 5.68
N LEU A 17 -0.36 -1.79 5.93
CA LEU A 17 -0.22 -0.66 6.82
C LEU A 17 -1.03 0.55 6.33
N ALA A 18 -0.94 0.89 5.05
CA ALA A 18 -1.71 2.00 4.47
C ALA A 18 -3.22 1.76 4.54
N LEU A 19 -3.69 0.53 4.29
CA LEU A 19 -5.09 0.18 4.50
C LEU A 19 -5.51 0.29 5.98
N GLY A 20 -4.68 -0.21 6.89
CA GLY A 20 -4.93 -0.13 8.34
C GLY A 20 -5.00 1.32 8.83
N VAL A 21 -4.06 2.18 8.41
CA VAL A 21 -4.06 3.61 8.72
C VAL A 21 -5.27 4.31 8.10
N GLY A 22 -5.64 3.96 6.87
CA GLY A 22 -6.81 4.53 6.20
C GLY A 22 -8.11 4.22 6.96
N LEU A 23 -8.30 2.96 7.37
CA LEU A 23 -9.44 2.54 8.19
C LEU A 23 -9.44 3.20 9.57
N TRP A 24 -8.26 3.34 10.20
CA TRP A 24 -8.12 4.04 11.47
C TRP A 24 -8.51 5.52 11.35
N CYS A 25 -8.03 6.21 10.31
CA CYS A 25 -8.40 7.60 10.04
C CYS A 25 -9.91 7.77 9.82
N VAL A 26 -10.57 6.86 9.08
CA VAL A 26 -12.03 6.88 8.93
C VAL A 26 -12.72 6.70 10.29
N TRP A 27 -12.25 5.77 11.12
CA TRP A 27 -12.83 5.55 12.44
C TRP A 27 -12.69 6.78 13.35
N VAL A 28 -11.52 7.42 13.37
CA VAL A 28 -11.29 8.65 14.16
C VAL A 28 -12.13 9.82 13.65
N ASP A 29 -12.26 10.00 12.33
CA ASP A 29 -13.13 11.03 11.75
C ASP A 29 -14.59 10.85 12.19
N LEU A 30 -15.07 9.61 12.25
CA LEU A 30 -16.43 9.28 12.71
C LEU A 30 -16.64 9.50 14.21
N VAL A 31 -15.62 9.27 15.05
CA VAL A 31 -15.72 9.39 16.51
C VAL A 31 -15.48 10.83 16.99
N GLU A 32 -14.47 11.50 16.45
CA GLU A 32 -14.04 12.82 16.91
C GLU A 32 -14.56 13.97 16.02
N GLY A 33 -15.13 13.67 14.84
CA GLY A 33 -15.67 14.67 13.93
C GLY A 33 -14.61 15.63 13.36
N ALA A 34 -13.35 15.19 13.32
CA ALA A 34 -12.21 16.01 12.93
C ALA A 34 -11.85 15.77 11.45
N PRO A 35 -12.22 16.68 10.52
CA PRO A 35 -12.13 16.46 9.06
C PRO A 35 -10.70 16.32 8.53
N ILE A 36 -9.69 16.65 9.34
CA ILE A 36 -8.27 16.40 9.02
C ILE A 36 -8.00 14.89 8.82
N TYR A 37 -8.72 14.02 9.52
CA TYR A 37 -8.58 12.57 9.40
C TYR A 37 -9.19 12.03 8.11
N LEU A 38 -10.21 12.68 7.56
CA LEU A 38 -10.74 12.32 6.24
C LEU A 38 -9.69 12.52 5.13
N ALA A 39 -8.94 13.63 5.17
CA ALA A 39 -7.81 13.84 4.24
C ALA A 39 -6.72 12.79 4.42
N GLY A 40 -6.41 12.42 5.68
CA GLY A 40 -5.48 11.33 6.01
C GLY A 40 -5.93 9.97 5.47
N ALA A 41 -7.22 9.65 5.61
CA ALA A 41 -7.81 8.42 5.08
C ALA A 41 -7.69 8.35 3.55
N ILE A 42 -8.05 9.42 2.85
CA ILE A 42 -7.93 9.51 1.39
C ILE A 42 -6.48 9.32 0.96
N ALA A 43 -5.54 10.04 1.57
CA ALA A 43 -4.12 9.92 1.26
C ALA A 43 -3.61 8.48 1.48
N SER A 44 -4.04 7.84 2.57
CA SER A 44 -3.66 6.46 2.89
C SER A 44 -4.21 5.45 1.87
N PHE A 45 -5.47 5.60 1.45
CA PHE A 45 -6.04 4.73 0.42
C PHE A 45 -5.40 4.95 -0.95
N VAL A 46 -5.09 6.20 -1.32
CA VAL A 46 -4.33 6.50 -2.56
C VAL A 46 -2.95 5.84 -2.51
N ALA A 47 -2.26 5.91 -1.38
CA ALA A 47 -0.97 5.25 -1.19
C ALA A 47 -1.10 3.72 -1.31
N ALA A 48 -2.12 3.12 -0.72
CA ALA A 48 -2.38 1.68 -0.84
C ALA A 48 -2.60 1.26 -2.31
N VAL A 49 -3.42 2.01 -3.06
CA VAL A 49 -3.65 1.74 -4.50
C VAL A 49 -2.35 1.89 -5.29
N ALA A 50 -1.57 2.94 -5.04
CA ALA A 50 -0.29 3.17 -5.70
C ALA A 50 0.70 2.02 -5.44
N LEU A 51 0.76 1.51 -4.20
CA LEU A 51 1.60 0.37 -3.83
C LEU A 51 1.17 -0.92 -4.53
N ILE A 52 -0.13 -1.18 -4.63
CA ILE A 52 -0.66 -2.35 -5.36
C ILE A 52 -0.29 -2.26 -6.84
N VAL A 53 -0.54 -1.12 -7.48
CA VAL A 53 -0.20 -0.90 -8.91
C VAL A 53 1.30 -1.08 -9.14
N TYR A 54 2.12 -0.49 -8.27
CA TYR A 54 3.57 -0.61 -8.34
C TYR A 54 4.04 -2.06 -8.12
N GLY A 55 3.48 -2.78 -7.15
CA GLY A 55 3.77 -4.20 -6.90
C GLY A 55 3.43 -5.09 -8.09
N VAL A 56 2.26 -4.89 -8.71
CA VAL A 56 1.86 -5.61 -9.93
C VAL A 56 2.79 -5.27 -11.10
N TRP A 57 3.14 -4.00 -11.28
CA TRP A 57 4.07 -3.58 -12.33
C TRP A 57 5.46 -4.20 -12.13
N PHE A 58 5.96 -4.19 -10.90
CA PHE A 58 7.24 -4.79 -10.53
C PHE A 58 7.23 -6.30 -10.82
N TYR A 59 6.19 -7.02 -10.41
CA TYR A 59 6.02 -8.44 -10.70
C TYR A 59 5.98 -8.73 -12.20
N ARG A 60 5.19 -7.96 -12.97
CA ARG A 60 5.11 -8.08 -14.45
C ARG A 60 6.46 -7.81 -15.11
N LYS A 61 7.21 -6.82 -14.64
CA LYS A 61 8.55 -6.48 -15.16
C LYS A 61 9.53 -7.62 -14.91
N MET A 62 9.51 -8.22 -13.73
CA MET A 62 10.38 -9.35 -13.41
C MET A 62 10.05 -10.61 -14.22
N LYS A 63 8.76 -10.89 -14.44
CA LYS A 63 8.31 -11.99 -15.31
C LYS A 63 8.73 -11.78 -16.76
N ARG A 64 8.59 -10.55 -17.29
CA ARG A 64 9.04 -10.19 -18.66
C ARG A 64 10.53 -10.44 -18.86
N LEU A 65 11.35 -10.18 -17.83
CA LEU A 65 12.79 -10.37 -17.90
C LEU A 65 13.23 -11.85 -17.73
N ARG A 66 12.28 -12.80 -17.61
CA ARG A 66 12.52 -14.24 -17.32
C ARG A 66 13.39 -14.49 -16.08
N ILE A 67 13.43 -13.53 -15.16
CA ILE A 67 14.22 -13.67 -13.92
C ILE A 67 13.42 -14.47 -12.86
N ILE A 68 12.14 -14.71 -13.14
CA ILE A 68 11.22 -15.50 -12.34
C ILE A 68 10.46 -16.38 -13.33
N THR A 69 10.50 -17.69 -13.10
CA THR A 69 9.86 -18.72 -13.93
C THR A 69 8.34 -18.60 -13.90
#